data_AF-A0A2N3DLC6-F1
#
_entry.id   AF-A0A2N3DLC6-F1
#
_cell.length_a   1.000
_cell.length_b   1.000
_cell.length_c   1.000
_cell.angle_alpha   90.00
_cell.angle_beta   90.00
_cell.angle_gamma   90.00
#
_symmetry.space_group_name_H-M   'P 1'
#
loop_
_entity.id
_entity.type
_entity.pdbx_description
1 polymer ?
#
loop_
_entity_poly.entity_id
_entity_poly.type
_entity_poly.pdbx_seq_one_letter_code
_entity_poly.pdbx_strand_id
1 'polypeptide(L)'
;HIVLRGKDELGKDLVIARDYIAHGMRRRASELLTLELGPQTEQELRHKLEHQVEQDRFTDLDRALVRDVVDGMVDARAEPQRPDARFRHAMKIGRLRVLARRGLAEEMEPGRWRLSPRLEETLRRAGERGDIIKTMHRGLRQAGLDAGGTEYSIYDPADSRAPTVTGRIIDRGLHDEMNDGHFVMIDAADGRVHYVALDPRQEMEDLPLGAVVEVAPAATGMKSSDQTIAEIARRNDGLYTPDAHHASDPRASEGFVQAHVRRLEALRRANVVRCFPDGSWEIPEDFEDRVEALAQKQARYPGRITTLSFLSLEAQIGADGATWLDRQLLTKEPTALRGERFGAEAAQALRRRREHLIEQGLAEREGQHVRYQRNLLRLLRRRELAAAGEKLAKETGLAFTETQDGDRIDGAYKRSIRLASGKFAVIEKSKEFTLVPWRSVLERQRGKMVGGVMRGSSVSFDFAKKRGIGIG
;
A
#
# COMPACT_ATOMS: atom_id res chain seq x y z
N HIS A 1 21.41 0.87 6.52
CA HIS A 1 21.08 1.80 5.43
C HIS A 1 22.10 2.91 5.38
N ILE A 2 22.71 3.17 4.21
CA ILE A 2 23.62 4.29 4.00
C ILE A 2 22.90 5.24 3.04
N VAL A 3 22.57 6.44 3.52
CA VAL A 3 21.96 7.47 2.68
C VAL A 3 23.08 8.12 1.88
N LEU A 4 23.02 7.99 0.55
CA LEU A 4 23.96 8.61 -0.35
C LEU A 4 23.36 9.88 -0.94
N ARG A 5 24.12 10.98 -0.87
CA ARG A 5 23.79 12.18 -1.62
C ARG A 5 23.93 11.87 -3.10
N GLY A 6 22.89 12.09 -3.90
CA GLY A 6 22.94 11.89 -5.37
C GLY A 6 23.84 12.87 -6.13
N LYS A 7 24.71 13.59 -5.41
CA LYS A 7 25.64 14.58 -5.94
C LYS A 7 27.03 14.30 -5.40
N ASP A 8 28.04 14.41 -6.26
CA ASP A 8 29.44 14.35 -5.86
C ASP A 8 29.89 15.62 -5.12
N GLU A 9 31.14 15.64 -4.68
CA GLU A 9 31.74 16.78 -3.95
C GLU A 9 31.80 18.06 -4.79
N LEU A 10 31.70 17.95 -6.13
CA LEU A 10 31.69 19.06 -7.09
C LEU A 10 30.25 19.50 -7.45
N GLY A 11 29.22 18.89 -6.85
CA GLY A 11 27.82 19.20 -7.10
C GLY A 11 27.25 18.62 -8.40
N LYS A 12 27.99 17.73 -9.08
CA LYS A 12 27.52 17.00 -10.27
C LYS A 12 26.80 15.72 -9.86
N ASP A 13 26.05 15.11 -10.79
CA ASP A 13 25.35 13.86 -10.51
C ASP A 13 26.33 12.75 -10.14
N LEU A 14 26.05 12.05 -9.04
CA LEU A 14 26.84 10.89 -8.63
C LEU A 14 26.56 9.72 -9.58
N VAL A 15 27.51 9.41 -10.46
CA VAL A 15 27.42 8.29 -11.40
C VAL A 15 28.20 7.10 -10.83
N ILE A 16 27.48 6.02 -10.49
CA ILE A 16 28.09 4.76 -10.05
C ILE A 16 27.91 3.72 -11.14
N ALA A 17 29.01 3.07 -11.53
CA ALA A 17 28.95 2.00 -12.53
C ALA A 17 28.03 0.86 -12.07
N ARG A 18 27.18 0.36 -12.97
CA ARG A 18 26.21 -0.71 -12.69
C ARG A 18 26.88 -1.96 -12.10
N ASP A 19 28.03 -2.36 -12.62
CA ASP A 19 28.78 -3.54 -12.14
C ASP A 19 29.34 -3.32 -10.74
N TYR A 20 29.71 -2.07 -10.42
CA TYR A 20 30.13 -1.72 -9.08
C TYR A 20 28.95 -1.78 -8.09
N ILE A 21 27.75 -1.37 -8.50
CA ILE A 21 26.53 -1.56 -7.70
C ILE A 21 26.22 -3.05 -7.52
N ALA A 22 26.24 -3.82 -8.61
CA ALA A 22 25.84 -5.22 -8.61
C ALA A 22 26.78 -6.11 -7.79
N HIS A 23 28.10 -5.88 -7.87
CA HIS A 23 29.11 -6.77 -7.32
C HIS A 23 30.21 -6.05 -6.52
N GLY A 24 30.59 -4.84 -6.94
CA GLY A 24 31.71 -4.09 -6.35
C GLY A 24 31.50 -3.71 -4.89
N MET A 25 30.34 -3.14 -4.53
CA MET A 25 30.05 -2.74 -3.14
C MET A 25 30.10 -3.92 -2.17
N ARG A 26 29.47 -5.05 -2.52
CA ARG A 26 29.51 -6.28 -1.70
C ARG A 26 30.93 -6.80 -1.54
N ARG A 27 31.72 -6.80 -2.64
CA ARG A 27 33.11 -7.25 -2.58
C ARG A 27 33.94 -6.37 -1.65
N ARG A 28 33.86 -5.04 -1.78
CA ARG A 28 34.58 -4.09 -0.91
C ARG A 28 34.15 -4.18 0.55
N ALA A 29 32.85 -4.31 0.81
CA ALA A 29 32.35 -4.52 2.17
C ALA A 29 32.89 -5.84 2.76
N SER A 30 32.93 -6.92 1.96
CA SER A 30 33.52 -8.19 2.39
C SER A 30 35.01 -8.06 2.67
N GLU A 31 35.77 -7.38 1.82
CA GLU A 31 37.21 -7.12 2.03
C GLU A 31 37.45 -6.36 3.34
N LEU A 32 36.67 -5.29 3.60
CA LEU A 32 36.76 -4.51 4.83
C LEU A 32 36.39 -5.34 6.06
N LEU A 33 35.32 -6.14 5.99
CA LEU A 33 34.95 -7.04 7.08
C LEU A 33 36.01 -8.11 7.33
N THR A 34 36.66 -8.63 6.28
CA THR A 34 37.77 -9.57 6.42
C THR A 34 39.01 -8.92 7.02
N LEU A 35 39.26 -7.64 6.75
CA LEU A 35 40.34 -6.90 7.40
C LEU A 35 40.07 -6.67 8.90
N GLU A 36 38.83 -6.34 9.27
CA GLU A 36 38.43 -6.07 10.66
C GLU A 36 38.23 -7.34 11.50
N LEU A 37 37.54 -8.34 10.96
CA LEU A 37 37.12 -9.54 11.68
C LEU A 37 38.00 -10.77 11.39
N GLY A 38 38.89 -10.67 10.39
CA GLY A 38 39.65 -11.81 9.88
C GLY A 38 38.89 -12.63 8.82
N PRO A 39 39.57 -13.59 8.16
CA PRO A 39 38.92 -14.52 7.23
C PRO A 39 37.96 -15.44 7.99
N GLN A 40 36.85 -15.82 7.33
CA GLN A 40 35.93 -16.81 7.88
C GLN A 40 36.67 -18.12 8.17
N THR A 41 36.59 -18.59 9.40
CA THR A 41 37.26 -19.81 9.84
C THR A 41 36.51 -21.07 9.34
N GLU A 42 37.20 -22.20 9.28
CA GLU A 42 36.55 -23.47 8.94
C GLU A 42 35.45 -23.84 9.95
N GLN A 43 35.66 -23.53 11.24
CA GLN A 43 34.67 -23.82 12.29
C GLN A 43 33.38 -23.02 12.10
N GLU A 44 33.49 -21.72 11.79
CA GLU A 44 32.33 -20.88 11.47
C GLU A 44 31.59 -21.36 10.24
N LEU A 45 32.33 -21.78 9.19
CA LEU A 45 31.71 -22.34 7.99
C LEU A 45 30.97 -23.65 8.30
N ARG A 46 31.53 -24.51 9.16
CA ARG A 46 30.89 -25.76 9.58
C ARG A 46 29.59 -25.51 10.33
N HIS A 47 29.61 -24.67 11.37
CA HIS A 47 28.40 -24.30 12.11
C HIS A 47 27.35 -23.66 11.20
N LYS A 48 27.77 -22.79 10.27
CA LYS A 48 26.86 -22.17 9.29
C LYS A 48 26.15 -23.23 8.44
N LEU A 49 26.89 -24.19 7.89
CA LEU A 49 26.32 -25.24 7.03
C LEU A 49 25.42 -26.19 7.82
N GLU A 50 25.81 -26.57 9.04
CA GLU A 50 24.97 -27.38 9.95
C GLU A 50 23.63 -26.70 10.23
N HIS A 51 23.65 -25.41 10.55
CA HIS A 51 22.42 -24.64 10.77
C HIS A 51 21.55 -24.51 9.50
N GLN A 52 22.14 -24.52 8.30
CA GLN A 52 21.39 -24.41 7.05
C GLN A 52 20.60 -25.67 6.68
N VAL A 53 20.99 -26.84 7.20
CA VAL A 53 20.34 -28.13 6.84
C VAL A 53 18.84 -28.11 7.12
N GLU A 54 18.43 -27.67 8.31
CA GLU A 54 17.03 -27.68 8.76
C GLU A 54 16.27 -26.37 8.46
N GLN A 55 16.93 -25.36 7.89
CA GLN A 55 16.36 -24.03 7.72
C GLN A 55 15.25 -23.96 6.65
N ASP A 56 14.15 -23.28 6.98
CA ASP A 56 12.99 -23.05 6.09
C ASP A 56 13.21 -21.87 5.15
N ARG A 57 14.34 -21.85 4.46
CA ARG A 57 14.71 -20.79 3.50
C ARG A 57 15.66 -21.31 2.43
N PHE A 58 15.86 -20.55 1.36
CA PHE A 58 16.83 -20.87 0.32
C PHE A 58 18.26 -20.52 0.76
N THR A 59 19.10 -21.55 0.92
CA THR A 59 20.43 -21.48 1.56
C THR A 59 21.59 -21.65 0.58
N ASP A 60 22.82 -21.63 1.08
CA ASP A 60 24.00 -21.92 0.27
C ASP A 60 24.04 -23.40 -0.15
N LEU A 61 23.53 -24.31 0.69
CA LEU A 61 23.38 -25.73 0.36
C LEU A 61 22.43 -25.93 -0.84
N ASP A 62 21.30 -25.23 -0.88
CA ASP A 62 20.33 -25.33 -1.97
C ASP A 62 20.93 -24.81 -3.29
N ARG A 63 21.66 -23.68 -3.26
CA ARG A 63 22.39 -23.18 -4.45
C ARG A 63 23.47 -24.15 -4.93
N ALA A 64 24.10 -24.89 -4.02
CA ALA A 64 25.05 -25.92 -4.40
C ALA A 64 24.33 -27.12 -5.03
N LEU A 65 23.22 -27.60 -4.45
CA LEU A 65 22.42 -28.69 -5.00
C LEU A 65 21.89 -28.36 -6.40
N VAL A 66 21.35 -27.16 -6.62
CA VAL A 66 20.86 -26.71 -7.93
C VAL A 66 21.98 -26.68 -8.97
N ARG A 67 23.20 -26.29 -8.58
CA ARG A 67 24.37 -26.31 -9.49
C ARG A 67 24.85 -27.73 -9.81
N ASP A 68 24.65 -28.67 -8.90
CA ASP A 68 25.05 -30.07 -9.08
C ASP A 68 24.03 -30.88 -9.91
N VAL A 69 22.94 -30.27 -10.36
CA VAL A 69 21.94 -30.94 -11.20
C VAL A 69 22.53 -31.25 -12.57
N VAL A 70 22.54 -32.53 -12.92
CA VAL A 70 22.91 -33.06 -14.25
C VAL A 70 21.77 -33.96 -14.72
N ASP A 71 21.31 -33.76 -15.96
CA ASP A 71 20.15 -34.48 -16.53
C ASP A 71 18.89 -34.44 -15.64
N GLY A 72 18.69 -33.32 -14.94
CA GLY A 72 17.54 -33.12 -14.04
C GLY A 72 17.64 -33.84 -12.68
N MET A 73 18.79 -34.43 -12.34
CA MET A 73 19.02 -35.12 -11.07
C MET A 73 20.30 -34.66 -10.36
N VAL A 74 20.31 -34.79 -9.04
CA VAL A 74 21.50 -34.64 -8.20
C VAL A 74 22.00 -36.03 -7.82
N ASP A 75 23.26 -36.34 -8.14
CA ASP A 75 23.93 -37.57 -7.72
C ASP A 75 24.67 -37.36 -6.40
N ALA A 76 24.15 -37.96 -5.33
CA ALA A 76 24.67 -37.88 -3.98
C ALA A 76 25.46 -39.15 -3.57
N ARG A 77 25.84 -40.02 -4.53
CA ARG A 77 26.62 -41.25 -4.24
C ARG A 77 28.13 -41.04 -4.25
N ALA A 78 28.59 -39.86 -4.65
CA ALA A 78 30.01 -39.56 -4.66
C ALA A 78 30.60 -39.64 -3.24
N GLU A 79 31.79 -40.22 -3.11
CA GLU A 79 32.55 -40.26 -1.85
C GLU A 79 33.79 -39.37 -1.96
N PRO A 80 33.71 -38.08 -1.55
CA PRO A 80 34.86 -37.20 -1.60
C PRO A 80 35.99 -37.72 -0.70
N GLN A 81 37.24 -37.61 -1.14
CA GLN A 81 38.38 -38.07 -0.34
C GLN A 81 38.82 -37.05 0.73
N ARG A 82 38.65 -35.76 0.45
CA ARG A 82 39.09 -34.70 1.37
C ARG A 82 38.11 -34.52 2.55
N PRO A 83 38.59 -34.34 3.80
CA PRO A 83 37.72 -34.18 4.98
C PRO A 83 36.68 -33.05 4.87
N ASP A 84 37.08 -31.91 4.33
CA ASP A 84 36.22 -30.73 4.12
C ASP A 84 35.12 -31.01 3.07
N ALA A 85 35.49 -31.68 1.99
CA ALA A 85 34.56 -32.08 0.94
C ALA A 85 33.56 -33.14 1.43
N ARG A 86 34.00 -34.10 2.25
CA ARG A 86 33.12 -35.10 2.90
C ARG A 86 32.09 -34.42 3.80
N PHE A 87 32.52 -33.46 4.61
CA PHE A 87 31.61 -32.73 5.48
C PHE A 87 30.55 -31.96 4.67
N ARG A 88 30.95 -31.20 3.65
CA ARG A 88 30.00 -30.46 2.79
C ARG A 88 29.03 -31.40 2.09
N HIS A 89 29.52 -32.56 1.63
CA HIS A 89 28.70 -33.58 1.00
C HIS A 89 27.68 -34.19 1.98
N ALA A 90 28.09 -34.49 3.22
CA ALA A 90 27.17 -34.93 4.27
C ALA A 90 26.08 -33.90 4.58
N MET A 91 26.41 -32.59 4.59
CA MET A 91 25.42 -31.52 4.75
C MET A 91 24.44 -31.45 3.57
N LYS A 92 24.90 -31.67 2.34
CA LYS A 92 24.02 -31.76 1.16
C LYS A 92 23.05 -32.94 1.24
N ILE A 93 23.53 -34.13 1.65
CA ILE A 93 22.66 -35.30 1.88
C ILE A 93 21.64 -35.01 2.98
N GLY A 94 22.07 -34.44 4.11
CA GLY A 94 21.18 -34.02 5.18
C GLY A 94 20.10 -33.07 4.68
N ARG A 95 20.49 -32.06 3.89
CA ARG A 95 19.57 -31.10 3.28
C ARG A 95 18.59 -31.76 2.32
N LEU A 96 19.03 -32.66 1.45
CA LEU A 96 18.16 -33.41 0.52
C LEU A 96 17.08 -34.19 1.27
N ARG A 97 17.41 -34.83 2.40
CA ARG A 97 16.43 -35.52 3.25
C ARG A 97 15.41 -34.55 3.85
N VAL A 98 15.84 -33.37 4.29
CA VAL A 98 14.93 -32.31 4.77
C VAL A 98 13.99 -31.84 3.66
N LEU A 99 14.52 -31.60 2.45
CA LEU A 99 13.73 -31.21 1.29
C LEU A 99 12.73 -32.29 0.88
N ALA A 100 13.11 -33.57 1.00
CA ALA A 100 12.24 -34.69 0.69
C ALA A 100 11.06 -34.82 1.65
N ARG A 101 11.28 -34.66 2.96
CA ARG A 101 10.19 -34.58 3.95
C ARG A 101 9.17 -33.47 3.66
N ARG A 102 9.55 -32.47 2.85
CA ARG A 102 8.72 -31.32 2.47
C ARG A 102 8.17 -31.42 1.05
N GLY A 103 8.39 -32.54 0.36
CA GLY A 103 7.97 -32.72 -1.04
C GLY A 103 8.71 -31.83 -2.04
N LEU A 104 9.88 -31.30 -1.67
CA LEU A 104 10.71 -30.45 -2.52
C LEU A 104 11.87 -31.20 -3.19
N ALA A 105 12.10 -32.46 -2.79
CA ALA A 105 13.01 -33.39 -3.44
C ALA A 105 12.40 -34.81 -3.38
N GLU A 106 12.76 -35.66 -4.33
CA GLU A 106 12.32 -37.05 -4.40
C GLU A 106 13.54 -37.94 -4.67
N GLU A 107 13.71 -39.02 -3.91
CA GLU A 107 14.74 -40.03 -4.17
C GLU A 107 14.22 -41.01 -5.20
N MET A 108 14.75 -40.93 -6.42
CA MET A 108 14.34 -41.79 -7.54
C MET A 108 15.03 -43.15 -7.49
N GLU A 109 16.30 -43.13 -7.10
CA GLU A 109 17.16 -44.30 -6.86
C GLU A 109 17.98 -44.00 -5.61
N PRO A 110 18.50 -45.02 -4.89
CA PRO A 110 19.38 -44.80 -3.74
C PRO A 110 20.51 -43.82 -4.08
N GLY A 111 20.49 -42.64 -3.45
CA GLY A 111 21.46 -41.57 -3.67
C GLY A 111 21.28 -40.72 -4.93
N ARG A 112 20.26 -40.94 -5.77
CA ARG A 112 19.88 -40.02 -6.87
C ARG A 112 18.58 -39.30 -6.56
N TRP A 113 18.63 -37.98 -6.60
CA TRP A 113 17.53 -37.13 -6.17
C TRP A 113 17.03 -36.25 -7.32
N ARG A 114 15.73 -36.18 -7.50
CA ARG A 114 15.07 -35.18 -8.34
C ARG A 114 14.65 -33.99 -7.47
N LEU A 115 15.06 -32.79 -7.84
CA LEU A 115 14.60 -31.57 -7.17
C LEU A 115 13.29 -31.07 -7.77
N SER A 116 12.41 -30.51 -6.95
CA SER A 116 11.20 -29.86 -7.45
C SER A 116 11.55 -28.63 -8.32
N PRO A 117 10.88 -28.43 -9.47
CA PRO A 117 11.04 -27.21 -10.26
C PRO A 117 10.65 -25.93 -9.49
N ARG A 118 9.85 -26.06 -8.43
CA ARG A 118 9.42 -24.95 -7.56
C ARG A 118 10.23 -24.84 -6.25
N LEU A 119 11.35 -25.57 -6.14
CA LEU A 119 12.20 -25.61 -4.95
C LEU A 119 12.61 -24.20 -4.49
N GLU A 120 13.21 -23.42 -5.39
CA GLU A 120 13.72 -22.09 -5.06
C GLU A 120 12.58 -21.14 -4.67
N GLU A 121 11.51 -21.08 -5.45
CA GLU A 121 10.34 -20.25 -5.17
C GLU A 121 9.72 -20.58 -3.80
N THR A 122 9.53 -21.88 -3.51
CA THR A 122 8.88 -22.34 -2.27
C THR A 122 9.74 -22.01 -1.04
N LEU A 123 11.06 -22.26 -1.12
CA LEU A 123 11.98 -21.95 -0.03
C LEU A 123 12.17 -20.46 0.18
N ARG A 124 12.17 -19.64 -0.88
CA ARG A 124 12.20 -18.18 -0.75
C ARG A 124 10.95 -17.66 -0.05
N ARG A 125 9.76 -18.09 -0.50
CA ARG A 125 8.48 -17.73 0.13
C ARG A 125 8.42 -18.16 1.60
N ALA A 126 8.92 -19.36 1.94
CA ALA A 126 9.00 -19.82 3.32
C ALA A 126 9.94 -18.96 4.17
N GLY A 127 11.10 -18.58 3.61
CA GLY A 127 12.06 -17.71 4.27
C GLY A 127 11.50 -16.32 4.53
N GLU A 128 10.86 -15.72 3.52
CA GLU A 128 10.16 -14.43 3.61
C GLU A 128 9.07 -14.47 4.68
N ARG A 129 8.23 -15.51 4.68
CA ARG A 129 7.22 -15.72 5.73
C ARG A 129 7.84 -15.76 7.13
N GLY A 130 8.95 -16.49 7.29
CA GLY A 130 9.66 -16.57 8.57
C GLY A 130 10.21 -15.23 9.04
N ASP A 131 10.70 -14.39 8.12
CA ASP A 131 11.22 -13.07 8.43
C ASP A 131 10.09 -12.07 8.71
N ILE A 132 8.93 -12.18 8.04
CA ILE A 132 7.70 -11.44 8.39
C ILE A 132 7.26 -11.78 9.82
N ILE A 133 7.24 -13.06 10.21
CA ILE A 133 6.85 -13.48 11.57
C ILE A 133 7.78 -12.87 12.62
N LYS A 134 9.08 -12.83 12.37
CA LYS A 134 10.04 -12.16 13.28
C LYS A 134 9.76 -10.67 13.40
N THR A 135 9.42 -10.01 12.29
CA THR A 135 9.03 -8.60 12.27
C THR A 135 7.74 -8.39 13.06
N MET A 136 6.71 -9.21 12.86
CA MET A 136 5.48 -9.16 13.64
C MET A 136 5.73 -9.32 15.14
N HIS A 137 6.51 -10.31 15.57
CA HIS A 137 6.84 -10.49 16.98
C HIS A 137 7.58 -9.28 17.57
N ARG A 138 8.43 -8.62 16.78
CA ARG A 138 9.12 -7.39 17.20
C ARG A 138 8.12 -6.23 17.33
N GLY A 139 7.29 -6.00 16.32
CA GLY A 139 6.28 -4.93 16.31
C GLY A 139 5.25 -5.10 17.43
N LEU A 140 4.79 -6.33 17.70
CA LEU A 140 3.89 -6.63 18.82
C LEU A 140 4.51 -6.23 20.16
N ARG A 141 5.77 -6.62 20.41
CA ARG A 141 6.47 -6.24 21.65
C ARG A 141 6.66 -4.72 21.77
N GLN A 142 6.96 -4.03 20.67
CA GLN A 142 7.10 -2.57 20.66
C GLN A 142 5.78 -1.86 20.93
N ALA A 143 4.66 -2.44 20.48
CA ALA A 143 3.31 -1.96 20.77
C ALA A 143 2.81 -2.35 22.19
N GLY A 144 3.64 -3.03 23.00
CA GLY A 144 3.25 -3.50 24.33
C GLY A 144 2.27 -4.68 24.33
N LEU A 145 2.15 -5.40 23.21
CA LEU A 145 1.26 -6.55 23.06
C LEU A 145 2.02 -7.86 23.28
N ASP A 146 1.35 -8.86 23.86
CA ASP A 146 1.91 -10.19 24.03
C ASP A 146 2.01 -10.92 22.69
N ALA A 147 3.23 -11.20 22.24
CA ALA A 147 3.50 -11.93 21.01
C ALA A 147 3.09 -13.42 21.07
N GLY A 148 2.96 -14.00 22.27
CA GLY A 148 2.59 -15.41 22.46
C GLY A 148 1.08 -15.66 22.45
N GLY A 149 0.29 -14.75 23.03
CA GLY A 149 -1.18 -14.84 23.07
C GLY A 149 -1.91 -14.10 21.94
N THR A 150 -1.22 -13.25 21.18
CA THR A 150 -1.86 -12.47 20.10
C THR A 150 -2.02 -13.29 18.82
N GLU A 151 -3.27 -13.49 18.41
CA GLU A 151 -3.54 -14.02 17.07
C GLU A 151 -3.14 -13.00 15.99
N TYR A 152 -2.33 -13.44 15.03
CA TYR A 152 -1.87 -12.63 13.91
C TYR A 152 -2.08 -13.33 12.56
N SER A 153 -2.15 -12.54 11.49
CA SER A 153 -2.28 -13.01 10.11
C SER A 153 -1.38 -12.22 9.18
N ILE A 154 -0.79 -12.90 8.19
CA ILE A 154 -0.12 -12.23 7.08
C ILE A 154 -1.19 -12.03 6.01
N TYR A 155 -1.53 -10.78 5.75
CA TYR A 155 -2.53 -10.42 4.77
C TYR A 155 -1.94 -10.62 3.37
N ASP A 156 -2.51 -11.58 2.64
CA ASP A 156 -2.23 -11.73 1.22
C ASP A 156 -3.31 -10.96 0.43
N PRO A 157 -3.02 -9.75 -0.05
CA PRO A 157 -3.98 -8.98 -0.81
C PRO A 157 -4.34 -9.61 -2.16
N ALA A 158 -3.55 -10.55 -2.68
CA ALA A 158 -3.84 -11.26 -3.92
C ALA A 158 -4.86 -12.41 -3.73
N ASP A 159 -5.11 -12.85 -2.49
CA ASP A 159 -6.18 -13.81 -2.22
C ASP A 159 -7.54 -13.10 -2.39
N SER A 160 -8.32 -13.51 -3.39
CA SER A 160 -9.66 -12.97 -3.65
C SER A 160 -10.65 -13.19 -2.51
N ARG A 161 -10.33 -14.10 -1.58
CA ARG A 161 -11.12 -14.37 -0.37
C ARG A 161 -10.64 -13.57 0.84
N ALA A 162 -9.60 -12.75 0.71
CA ALA A 162 -9.11 -11.93 1.80
C ALA A 162 -10.20 -10.93 2.24
N PRO A 163 -10.56 -10.88 3.54
CA PRO A 163 -11.57 -9.95 4.01
C PRO A 163 -11.06 -8.51 3.96
N THR A 164 -11.97 -7.54 3.94
CA THR A 164 -11.61 -6.15 4.25
C THR A 164 -11.25 -6.05 5.73
N VAL A 165 -10.07 -5.51 6.02
CA VAL A 165 -9.55 -5.35 7.38
C VAL A 165 -9.61 -3.88 7.76
N THR A 166 -10.34 -3.54 8.81
CA THR A 166 -10.34 -2.19 9.40
C THR A 166 -9.68 -2.25 10.77
N GLY A 167 -8.79 -1.32 11.06
CA GLY A 167 -8.07 -1.32 12.33
C GLY A 167 -7.13 -0.13 12.52
N ARG A 168 -6.38 -0.15 13.61
CA ARG A 168 -5.37 0.87 13.93
C ARG A 168 -3.97 0.40 13.56
N ILE A 169 -3.18 1.28 12.96
CA ILE A 169 -1.76 1.00 12.71
C ILE A 169 -1.00 0.96 14.05
N ILE A 170 -0.33 -0.16 14.33
CA ILE A 170 0.50 -0.35 15.53
C ILE A 170 2.00 -0.36 15.24
N ASP A 171 2.39 -0.72 14.01
CA ASP A 171 3.79 -0.69 13.56
C ASP A 171 3.85 -0.48 12.03
N ARG A 172 4.97 0.01 11.53
CA ARG A 172 5.24 0.22 10.09
C ARG A 172 6.74 0.26 9.81
N GLY A 173 7.14 -0.22 8.64
CA GLY A 173 8.55 -0.23 8.27
C GLY A 173 8.80 -0.66 6.83
N LEU A 174 10.04 -1.08 6.55
CA LEU A 174 10.45 -1.63 5.26
C LEU A 174 10.23 -3.15 5.22
N HIS A 175 9.61 -3.63 4.15
CA HIS A 175 9.34 -5.04 3.85
C HIS A 175 10.37 -5.60 2.87
N ASP A 176 10.71 -4.85 1.82
CA ASP A 176 11.63 -5.24 0.77
C ASP A 176 12.62 -4.10 0.50
N GLU A 177 13.82 -4.21 1.07
CA GLU A 177 14.88 -3.21 0.97
C GLU A 177 15.40 -3.02 -0.47
N MET A 178 15.19 -3.98 -1.38
CA MET A 178 15.63 -3.85 -2.77
C MET A 178 14.64 -3.10 -3.64
N ASN A 179 13.36 -3.09 -3.26
CA ASN A 179 12.28 -2.46 -4.03
C ASN A 179 11.59 -1.31 -3.29
N ASP A 180 12.17 -0.83 -2.18
CA ASP A 180 11.54 0.16 -1.27
C ASP A 180 10.11 -0.23 -0.85
N GLY A 181 9.86 -1.53 -0.74
CA GLY A 181 8.56 -2.04 -0.31
C GLY A 181 8.35 -1.75 1.17
N HIS A 182 7.17 -1.27 1.54
CA HIS A 182 6.82 -0.96 2.93
C HIS A 182 5.87 -1.99 3.51
N PHE A 183 5.74 -2.03 4.83
CA PHE A 183 4.66 -2.74 5.50
C PHE A 183 3.99 -1.87 6.57
N VAL A 184 2.79 -2.28 6.92
CA VAL A 184 2.10 -1.87 8.15
C VAL A 184 1.62 -3.10 8.92
N MET A 185 1.56 -2.96 10.23
CA MET A 185 0.86 -3.88 11.12
C MET A 185 -0.39 -3.20 11.67
N ILE A 186 -1.51 -3.88 11.58
CA ILE A 186 -2.84 -3.35 11.92
C ILE A 186 -3.44 -4.20 13.03
N ASP A 187 -3.70 -3.60 14.20
CA ASP A 187 -4.58 -4.20 15.21
C ASP A 187 -6.03 -3.98 14.77
N ALA A 188 -6.67 -5.06 14.34
CA ALA A 188 -7.90 -5.00 13.57
C ALA A 188 -9.15 -5.26 14.40
N ALA A 189 -10.28 -4.78 13.86
CA ALA A 189 -11.61 -4.96 14.42
C ALA A 189 -12.06 -6.41 14.50
N ASP A 190 -11.43 -7.33 13.77
CA ASP A 190 -11.69 -8.76 13.86
C ASP A 190 -11.01 -9.44 15.06
N GLY A 191 -10.20 -8.70 15.82
CA GLY A 191 -9.47 -9.17 16.98
C GLY A 191 -8.06 -9.69 16.67
N ARG A 192 -7.61 -9.65 15.41
CA ARG A 192 -6.27 -10.12 15.00
C ARG A 192 -5.33 -8.96 14.68
N VAL A 193 -4.03 -9.23 14.69
CA VAL A 193 -3.03 -8.32 14.11
C VAL A 193 -2.68 -8.75 12.70
N HIS A 194 -2.88 -7.87 11.73
CA HIS A 194 -2.60 -8.15 10.32
C HIS A 194 -1.29 -7.48 9.88
N TYR A 195 -0.38 -8.26 9.32
CA TYR A 195 0.77 -7.73 8.57
C TYR A 195 0.37 -7.53 7.12
N VAL A 196 0.57 -6.32 6.60
CA VAL A 196 0.21 -5.96 5.22
C VAL A 196 1.43 -5.41 4.51
N ALA A 197 1.88 -6.10 3.46
CA ALA A 197 2.86 -5.56 2.53
C ALA A 197 2.19 -4.53 1.61
N LEU A 198 2.84 -3.39 1.42
CA LEU A 198 2.32 -2.23 0.70
C LEU A 198 3.03 -2.03 -0.64
N ASP A 199 2.36 -1.34 -1.57
CA ASP A 199 3.00 -0.85 -2.79
C ASP A 199 4.18 0.05 -2.43
N PRO A 200 5.37 -0.11 -3.04
CA PRO A 200 6.50 0.79 -2.87
C PRO A 200 6.18 2.28 -3.08
N ARG A 201 5.15 2.57 -3.89
CA ARG A 201 4.66 3.93 -4.16
C ARG A 201 3.76 4.48 -3.05
N GLN A 202 3.39 3.66 -2.06
CA GLN A 202 2.55 4.09 -0.94
C GLN A 202 3.28 5.15 -0.12
N GLU A 203 2.66 6.32 0.00
CA GLU A 203 3.20 7.40 0.83
C GLU A 203 3.04 7.04 2.32
N MET A 204 4.14 6.67 2.96
CA MET A 204 4.15 6.28 4.38
C MET A 204 3.85 7.43 5.33
N GLU A 205 4.01 8.67 4.89
CA GLU A 205 3.60 9.83 5.68
C GLU A 205 2.10 9.76 5.99
N ASP A 206 1.28 9.30 5.03
CA ASP A 206 -0.18 9.24 5.16
C ASP A 206 -0.69 8.05 5.98
N LEU A 207 0.23 7.25 6.53
CA LEU A 207 -0.03 6.10 7.39
C LEU A 207 0.68 6.26 8.75
N PRO A 208 0.39 7.32 9.53
CA PRO A 208 1.02 7.50 10.83
C PRO A 208 0.57 6.42 11.83
N LEU A 209 1.43 6.11 12.80
CA LEU A 209 1.08 5.22 13.90
C LEU A 209 -0.17 5.73 14.62
N GLY A 210 -1.07 4.82 15.00
CA GLY A 210 -2.33 5.16 15.66
C GLY A 210 -3.47 5.56 14.72
N ALA A 211 -3.21 5.79 13.42
CA ALA A 211 -4.26 6.06 12.44
C ALA A 211 -5.18 4.85 12.28
N VAL A 212 -6.46 5.13 12.03
CA VAL A 212 -7.45 4.11 11.66
C VAL A 212 -7.46 3.97 10.15
N VAL A 213 -7.24 2.75 9.66
CA VAL A 213 -7.12 2.41 8.26
C VAL A 213 -8.05 1.28 7.87
N GLU A 214 -8.35 1.22 6.58
CA GLU A 214 -8.99 0.10 5.92
C GLU A 214 -8.04 -0.48 4.89
N VAL A 215 -7.88 -1.79 4.89
CA VAL A 215 -7.20 -2.55 3.85
C VAL A 215 -8.26 -3.39 3.16
N ALA A 216 -8.55 -3.03 1.93
CA ALA A 216 -9.40 -3.83 1.07
C ALA A 216 -8.53 -4.83 0.28
N PRO A 217 -9.07 -6.01 -0.04
CA PRO A 217 -8.39 -6.93 -0.96
C PRO A 217 -8.14 -6.24 -2.29
N ALA A 218 -7.17 -6.76 -3.04
CA ALA A 218 -7.04 -6.39 -4.44
C ALA A 218 -8.40 -6.49 -5.13
N ALA A 219 -8.76 -5.49 -5.94
CA ALA A 219 -9.80 -5.73 -6.92
C ALA A 219 -9.28 -6.84 -7.85
N THR A 220 -9.82 -8.04 -7.70
CA THR A 220 -9.49 -9.19 -8.54
C THR A 220 -10.43 -9.17 -9.75
N GLY A 221 -9.86 -9.35 -10.94
CA GLY A 221 -10.60 -9.30 -12.20
C GLY A 221 -10.85 -7.89 -12.75
N MET A 222 -11.66 -7.85 -13.82
CA MET A 222 -12.02 -6.63 -14.54
C MET A 222 -12.85 -5.70 -13.65
N LYS A 223 -12.51 -4.40 -13.59
CA LYS A 223 -13.31 -3.42 -12.83
C LYS A 223 -14.71 -3.29 -13.46
N SER A 224 -15.71 -2.93 -12.68
CA SER A 224 -17.06 -2.64 -13.20
C SER A 224 -17.06 -1.58 -14.30
N SER A 225 -16.17 -0.57 -14.19
CA SER A 225 -15.95 0.41 -15.25
C SER A 225 -15.42 -0.21 -16.54
N ASP A 226 -14.53 -1.20 -16.43
CA ASP A 226 -13.95 -1.90 -17.57
C ASP A 226 -14.99 -2.82 -18.21
N GLN A 227 -15.82 -3.49 -17.41
CA GLN A 227 -16.98 -4.27 -17.88
C GLN A 227 -17.97 -3.39 -18.66
N THR A 228 -18.30 -2.22 -18.11
CA THR A 228 -19.22 -1.26 -18.76
C THR A 228 -18.64 -0.74 -20.08
N ILE A 229 -17.34 -0.42 -20.11
CA ILE A 229 -16.63 -0.01 -21.32
C ILE A 229 -16.67 -1.11 -22.39
N ALA A 230 -16.33 -2.34 -22.01
CA ALA A 230 -16.31 -3.49 -22.92
C ALA A 230 -17.71 -3.78 -23.48
N GLU A 231 -18.75 -3.71 -22.64
CA GLU A 231 -20.13 -3.92 -23.06
C GLU A 231 -20.61 -2.86 -24.05
N ILE A 232 -20.37 -1.58 -23.76
CA ILE A 232 -20.76 -0.48 -24.65
C ILE A 232 -20.01 -0.59 -25.98
N ALA A 233 -18.70 -0.87 -25.94
CA ALA A 233 -17.91 -1.03 -27.15
C ALA A 233 -18.37 -2.23 -27.99
N ARG A 234 -18.69 -3.38 -27.36
CA ARG A 234 -19.24 -4.55 -28.08
C ARG A 234 -20.55 -4.24 -28.82
N ARG A 235 -21.37 -3.35 -28.27
CA ARG A 235 -22.63 -2.91 -28.91
C ARG A 235 -22.42 -1.83 -29.98
N ASN A 236 -21.22 -1.27 -30.08
CA ASN A 236 -20.88 -0.16 -30.95
C ASN A 236 -19.59 -0.47 -31.74
N ASP A 237 -19.55 -1.65 -32.38
CA ASP A 237 -18.49 -2.09 -33.29
C ASP A 237 -17.04 -1.97 -32.75
N GLY A 238 -16.86 -2.25 -31.45
CA GLY A 238 -15.57 -2.18 -30.77
C GLY A 238 -15.15 -0.76 -30.38
N LEU A 239 -16.02 0.23 -30.56
CA LEU A 239 -15.75 1.63 -30.24
C LEU A 239 -16.53 2.09 -29.01
N TYR A 240 -15.83 2.65 -28.03
CA TYR A 240 -16.47 3.38 -26.94
C TYR A 240 -16.51 4.88 -27.26
N THR A 241 -17.69 5.50 -27.13
CA THR A 241 -17.88 6.96 -27.18
C THR A 241 -18.72 7.42 -25.98
N PRO A 242 -18.54 8.67 -25.49
CA PRO A 242 -19.41 9.25 -24.47
C PRO A 242 -20.90 9.22 -24.87
N ASP A 243 -21.19 9.47 -26.15
CA ASP A 243 -22.56 9.45 -26.67
C ASP A 243 -23.16 8.05 -26.65
N ALA A 244 -22.39 7.01 -27.02
CA ALA A 244 -22.84 5.61 -26.91
C ALA A 244 -23.06 5.21 -25.44
N HIS A 245 -22.28 5.76 -24.51
CA HIS A 245 -22.50 5.53 -23.08
C HIS A 245 -23.82 6.16 -22.61
N HIS A 246 -24.11 7.40 -23.00
CA HIS A 246 -25.40 8.04 -22.68
C HIS A 246 -26.59 7.34 -23.36
N ALA A 247 -26.41 6.80 -24.57
CA ALA A 247 -27.42 6.00 -25.23
C ALA A 247 -27.70 4.69 -24.48
N SER A 248 -26.67 4.08 -23.88
CA SER A 248 -26.81 2.85 -23.09
C SER A 248 -27.34 3.09 -21.67
N ASP A 249 -26.96 4.19 -21.03
CA ASP A 249 -27.47 4.63 -19.73
C ASP A 249 -27.88 6.11 -19.76
N PRO A 250 -29.15 6.41 -20.11
CA PRO A 250 -29.65 7.79 -20.15
C PRO A 250 -29.68 8.49 -18.78
N ARG A 251 -29.56 7.75 -17.67
CA ARG A 251 -29.54 8.32 -16.31
C ARG A 251 -28.12 8.62 -15.84
N ALA A 252 -27.09 8.23 -16.60
CA ALA A 252 -25.71 8.49 -16.28
C ALA A 252 -25.44 10.00 -16.21
N SER A 253 -24.95 10.48 -15.06
CA SER A 253 -24.49 11.86 -14.93
C SER A 253 -23.25 12.10 -15.80
N GLU A 254 -23.04 13.33 -16.28
CA GLU A 254 -21.85 13.70 -17.05
C GLU A 254 -20.55 13.38 -16.30
N GLY A 255 -20.54 13.57 -14.97
CA GLY A 255 -19.39 13.21 -14.13
C GLY A 255 -19.07 11.71 -14.09
N PHE A 256 -20.10 10.85 -14.26
CA PHE A 256 -19.95 9.40 -14.34
C PHE A 256 -19.36 8.98 -15.68
N VAL A 257 -19.81 9.56 -16.78
CA VAL A 257 -19.23 9.32 -18.12
C VAL A 257 -17.77 9.81 -18.16
N GLN A 258 -17.48 10.99 -17.61
CA GLN A 258 -16.11 11.50 -17.48
C GLN A 258 -15.21 10.62 -16.58
N ALA A 259 -15.77 9.82 -15.66
CA ALA A 259 -14.99 8.82 -14.93
C ALA A 259 -14.52 7.67 -15.85
N HIS A 260 -15.36 7.23 -16.78
CA HIS A 260 -15.02 6.19 -17.76
C HIS A 260 -14.00 6.69 -18.79
N VAL A 261 -14.12 7.94 -19.26
CA VAL A 261 -13.10 8.55 -20.14
C VAL A 261 -11.74 8.63 -19.45
N ARG A 262 -11.69 9.06 -18.18
CA ARG A 262 -10.43 9.06 -17.39
C ARG A 262 -9.86 7.65 -17.21
N ARG A 263 -10.73 6.64 -17.07
CA ARG A 263 -10.31 5.24 -17.02
C ARG A 263 -9.68 4.79 -18.35
N LEU A 264 -10.28 5.13 -19.48
CA LEU A 264 -9.77 4.86 -20.83
C LEU A 264 -8.43 5.56 -21.09
N GLU A 265 -8.28 6.81 -20.67
CA GLU A 265 -6.98 7.50 -20.73
C GLU A 265 -5.89 6.78 -19.94
N ALA A 266 -6.22 6.26 -18.75
CA ALA A 266 -5.29 5.48 -17.94
C ALA A 266 -4.92 4.16 -18.64
N LEU A 267 -5.88 3.49 -19.26
CA LEU A 267 -5.67 2.26 -20.03
C LEU A 267 -4.83 2.52 -21.29
N ARG A 268 -5.01 3.68 -21.96
CA ARG A 268 -4.17 4.10 -23.10
C ARG A 268 -2.72 4.32 -22.68
N ARG A 269 -2.48 4.94 -21.53
CA ARG A 269 -1.10 5.09 -20.99
C ARG A 269 -0.43 3.75 -20.67
N ALA A 270 -1.23 2.72 -20.41
CA ALA A 270 -0.77 1.34 -20.23
C ALA A 270 -0.76 0.53 -21.54
N ASN A 271 -0.98 1.18 -22.69
CA ASN A 271 -1.05 0.56 -24.03
C ASN A 271 -2.14 -0.52 -24.18
N VAL A 272 -3.25 -0.41 -23.44
CA VAL A 272 -4.38 -1.36 -23.53
C VAL A 272 -5.38 -0.95 -24.62
N VAL A 273 -5.72 0.34 -24.69
CA VAL A 273 -6.71 0.90 -25.64
C VAL A 273 -6.09 2.02 -26.49
N ARG A 274 -6.73 2.37 -27.60
CA ARG A 274 -6.34 3.51 -28.44
C ARG A 274 -7.45 4.57 -28.45
N CYS A 275 -7.05 5.82 -28.69
CA CYS A 275 -7.96 6.95 -28.80
C CYS A 275 -7.79 7.57 -30.17
N PHE A 276 -8.89 7.79 -30.87
CA PHE A 276 -8.91 8.46 -32.16
C PHE A 276 -9.04 9.98 -32.00
N PRO A 277 -8.65 10.76 -33.03
CA PRO A 277 -8.73 12.23 -32.98
C PRO A 277 -10.14 12.80 -32.78
N ASP A 278 -11.18 12.03 -33.13
CA ASP A 278 -12.59 12.39 -32.98
C ASP A 278 -13.13 12.17 -31.55
N GLY A 279 -12.31 11.65 -30.63
CA GLY A 279 -12.69 11.37 -29.26
C GLY A 279 -13.29 9.98 -29.02
N SER A 280 -13.36 9.14 -30.05
CA SER A 280 -13.73 7.72 -29.92
C SER A 280 -12.55 6.87 -29.41
N TRP A 281 -12.86 5.75 -28.79
CA TRP A 281 -11.89 4.85 -28.17
C TRP A 281 -12.01 3.45 -28.75
N GLU A 282 -10.92 2.94 -29.32
CA GLU A 282 -10.82 1.57 -29.81
C GLU A 282 -10.60 0.61 -28.64
N ILE A 283 -11.55 -0.29 -28.44
CA ILE A 283 -11.50 -1.35 -27.43
C ILE A 283 -11.22 -2.67 -28.17
N PRO A 284 -10.03 -3.26 -28.01
CA PRO A 284 -9.65 -4.46 -28.77
C PRO A 284 -10.45 -5.69 -28.31
N GLU A 285 -10.54 -6.72 -29.15
CA GLU A 285 -11.28 -7.95 -28.82
C GLU A 285 -10.70 -8.70 -27.60
N ASP A 286 -9.37 -8.64 -27.41
CA ASP A 286 -8.65 -9.18 -26.27
C ASP A 286 -8.58 -8.20 -25.08
N PHE A 287 -9.46 -7.20 -25.03
CA PHE A 287 -9.46 -6.17 -23.98
C PHE A 287 -9.54 -6.76 -22.58
N GLU A 288 -10.38 -7.78 -22.39
CA GLU A 288 -10.59 -8.41 -21.08
C GLU A 288 -9.30 -9.06 -20.57
N ASP A 289 -8.64 -9.86 -21.42
CA ASP A 289 -7.34 -10.48 -21.14
C ASP A 289 -6.25 -9.45 -20.85
N ARG A 290 -6.22 -8.34 -21.61
CA ARG A 290 -5.23 -7.26 -21.42
C ARG A 290 -5.41 -6.52 -20.11
N VAL A 291 -6.65 -6.24 -19.72
CA VAL A 291 -6.96 -5.58 -18.44
C VAL A 291 -6.62 -6.52 -17.28
N GLU A 292 -6.92 -7.80 -17.42
CA GLU A 292 -6.57 -8.81 -16.40
C GLU A 292 -5.06 -8.99 -16.26
N ALA A 293 -4.31 -9.11 -17.36
CA ALA A 293 -2.86 -9.20 -17.34
C ALA A 293 -2.21 -7.92 -16.77
N LEU A 294 -2.77 -6.74 -17.04
CA LEU A 294 -2.33 -5.48 -16.43
C LEU A 294 -2.60 -5.48 -14.92
N ALA A 295 -3.76 -5.96 -14.49
CA ALA A 295 -4.11 -6.08 -13.08
C ALA A 295 -3.16 -7.05 -12.35
N GLN A 296 -2.88 -8.22 -12.93
CA GLN A 296 -1.93 -9.20 -12.39
C GLN A 296 -0.49 -8.63 -12.31
N LYS A 297 -0.03 -7.88 -13.30
CA LYS A 297 1.28 -7.20 -13.26
C LYS A 297 1.35 -6.10 -12.21
N GLN A 298 0.24 -5.39 -11.98
CA GLN A 298 0.10 -4.42 -10.89
C GLN A 298 -0.07 -5.11 -9.53
N ALA A 299 -0.46 -6.38 -9.52
CA ALA A 299 -0.75 -7.15 -8.30
C ALA A 299 0.47 -7.67 -7.54
N ARG A 300 1.67 -7.12 -7.80
CA ARG A 300 2.84 -7.40 -6.94
C ARG A 300 2.68 -6.80 -5.53
N TYR A 301 1.82 -5.77 -5.36
CA TYR A 301 1.47 -5.18 -4.06
C TYR A 301 0.01 -4.65 -4.01
N PRO A 302 -1.01 -5.52 -4.04
CA PRO A 302 -2.34 -5.10 -4.46
C PRO A 302 -3.32 -4.66 -3.36
N GLY A 303 -2.89 -4.63 -2.09
CA GLY A 303 -3.75 -4.17 -1.00
C GLY A 303 -3.91 -2.66 -1.05
N ARG A 304 -5.11 -2.16 -1.36
CA ARG A 304 -5.38 -0.72 -1.26
C ARG A 304 -5.62 -0.37 0.20
N ILE A 305 -4.61 0.20 0.84
CA ILE A 305 -4.75 0.81 2.16
C ILE A 305 -5.35 2.21 2.03
N THR A 306 -6.36 2.49 2.84
CA THR A 306 -7.04 3.79 2.91
C THR A 306 -7.05 4.28 4.34
N THR A 307 -6.56 5.49 4.57
CA THR A 307 -6.65 6.12 5.89
C THR A 307 -8.06 6.64 6.13
N LEU A 308 -8.78 6.02 7.06
CA LEU A 308 -10.15 6.43 7.45
C LEU A 308 -10.12 7.58 8.46
N SER A 309 -9.08 7.64 9.30
CA SER A 309 -8.81 8.73 10.22
C SER A 309 -7.32 8.79 10.54
N PHE A 310 -6.72 9.99 10.47
CA PHE A 310 -5.33 10.21 10.89
C PHE A 310 -5.19 10.28 12.43
N LEU A 311 -6.30 10.42 13.14
CA LEU A 311 -6.34 10.54 14.60
C LEU A 311 -6.47 9.16 15.26
N SER A 312 -5.84 9.01 16.42
CA SER A 312 -6.08 7.87 17.31
C SER A 312 -7.54 7.81 17.76
N LEU A 313 -8.02 6.64 18.19
CA LEU A 313 -9.39 6.48 18.70
C LEU A 313 -9.70 7.49 19.82
N GLU A 314 -8.76 7.67 20.76
CA GLU A 314 -8.92 8.61 21.86
C GLU A 314 -9.06 10.06 21.36
N ALA A 315 -8.20 10.49 20.44
CA ALA A 315 -8.26 11.84 19.88
C ALA A 315 -9.53 12.10 19.05
N GLN A 316 -10.17 11.06 18.51
CA GLN A 316 -11.43 11.20 17.77
C GLN A 316 -12.62 11.53 18.68
N ILE A 317 -12.58 11.18 19.97
CA ILE A 317 -13.73 11.33 20.88
C ILE A 317 -14.13 12.80 21.03
N GLY A 318 -13.16 13.69 21.23
CA GLY A 318 -13.36 15.13 21.39
C GLY A 318 -13.04 15.97 20.15
N ALA A 319 -12.87 15.34 18.97
CA ALA A 319 -12.50 16.09 17.77
C ALA A 319 -13.65 16.97 17.27
N ASP A 320 -13.34 18.22 16.93
CA ASP A 320 -14.33 19.17 16.38
C ASP A 320 -14.79 18.79 14.96
N GLY A 321 -13.94 18.05 14.23
CA GLY A 321 -14.19 17.59 12.87
C GLY A 321 -14.85 16.21 12.76
N ALA A 322 -15.20 15.85 11.52
CA ALA A 322 -15.85 14.58 11.22
C ALA A 322 -14.83 13.42 11.20
N THR A 323 -14.93 12.50 12.14
CA THR A 323 -13.99 11.39 12.36
C THR A 323 -14.48 10.06 11.76
N TRP A 324 -13.68 9.01 11.89
CA TRP A 324 -14.12 7.65 11.58
C TRP A 324 -15.25 7.19 12.52
N LEU A 325 -15.20 7.55 13.81
CA LEU A 325 -16.27 7.25 14.77
C LEU A 325 -17.62 7.81 14.31
N ASP A 326 -17.65 9.05 13.82
CA ASP A 326 -18.91 9.67 13.34
C ASP A 326 -19.47 8.94 12.12
N ARG A 327 -18.60 8.47 11.21
CA ARG A 327 -19.02 7.67 10.05
C ARG A 327 -19.55 6.29 10.47
N GLN A 328 -18.94 5.67 11.47
CA GLN A 328 -19.40 4.40 12.04
C GLN A 328 -20.76 4.52 12.73
N LEU A 329 -21.05 5.65 13.39
CA LEU A 329 -22.35 5.88 14.02
C LEU A 329 -23.49 6.09 13.02
N LEU A 330 -23.18 6.52 11.79
CA LEU A 330 -24.17 6.90 10.77
C LEU A 330 -24.30 5.89 9.62
N THR A 331 -23.32 5.03 9.39
CA THR A 331 -23.37 4.04 8.32
C THR A 331 -24.43 2.97 8.60
N LYS A 332 -25.01 2.41 7.53
CA LYS A 332 -25.97 1.29 7.63
C LYS A 332 -25.29 -0.02 8.02
N GLU A 333 -24.04 -0.18 7.59
CA GLU A 333 -23.23 -1.38 7.82
C GLU A 333 -21.97 -0.96 8.58
N PRO A 334 -22.04 -0.85 9.91
CA PRO A 334 -20.87 -0.52 10.72
C PRO A 334 -19.88 -1.69 10.72
N THR A 335 -18.60 -1.37 10.87
CA THR A 335 -17.54 -2.35 11.01
C THR A 335 -17.84 -3.22 12.23
N ALA A 336 -17.88 -4.54 12.05
CA ALA A 336 -18.05 -5.46 13.17
C ALA A 336 -16.83 -5.39 14.10
N LEU A 337 -17.07 -5.03 15.37
CA LEU A 337 -16.03 -4.90 16.39
C LEU A 337 -15.99 -6.16 17.26
N ARG A 338 -14.87 -6.86 17.26
CA ARG A 338 -14.63 -8.13 17.96
C ARG A 338 -13.32 -8.09 18.74
N GLY A 339 -13.19 -9.00 19.71
CA GLY A 339 -11.98 -9.16 20.52
C GLY A 339 -11.79 -8.07 21.58
N GLU A 340 -10.72 -8.20 22.37
CA GLU A 340 -10.45 -7.39 23.57
C GLU A 340 -9.57 -6.15 23.32
N ARG A 341 -9.05 -5.97 22.09
CA ARG A 341 -8.13 -4.86 21.72
C ARG A 341 -8.84 -3.74 20.96
N PHE A 342 -8.40 -3.43 19.73
CA PHE A 342 -8.99 -2.39 18.88
C PHE A 342 -10.53 -2.46 18.84
N GLY A 343 -11.13 -3.65 18.74
CA GLY A 343 -12.58 -3.80 18.76
C GLY A 343 -13.24 -3.26 20.03
N ALA A 344 -12.74 -3.65 21.21
CA ALA A 344 -13.26 -3.17 22.50
C ALA A 344 -13.00 -1.67 22.71
N GLU A 345 -11.78 -1.20 22.39
CA GLU A 345 -11.41 0.21 22.47
C GLU A 345 -12.29 1.07 21.53
N ALA A 346 -12.51 0.63 20.29
CA ALA A 346 -13.36 1.32 19.34
C ALA A 346 -14.82 1.34 19.81
N ALA A 347 -15.32 0.25 20.39
CA ALA A 347 -16.67 0.22 20.95
C ALA A 347 -16.83 1.21 22.12
N GLN A 348 -15.81 1.34 22.98
CA GLN A 348 -15.79 2.34 24.04
C GLN A 348 -15.70 3.77 23.49
N ALA A 349 -14.84 4.00 22.50
CA ALA A 349 -14.68 5.29 21.85
C ALA A 349 -15.99 5.75 21.16
N LEU A 350 -16.71 4.83 20.50
CA LEU A 350 -18.03 5.10 19.93
C LEU A 350 -19.06 5.53 20.99
N ARG A 351 -19.07 4.87 22.15
CA ARG A 351 -19.95 5.28 23.27
C ARG A 351 -19.59 6.67 23.78
N ARG A 352 -18.31 6.94 24.02
CA ARG A 352 -17.85 8.26 24.52
C ARG A 352 -18.08 9.37 23.50
N ARG A 353 -17.84 9.10 22.21
CA ARG A 353 -18.11 10.04 21.12
C ARG A 353 -19.60 10.39 21.02
N ARG A 354 -20.48 9.40 21.19
CA ARG A 354 -21.93 9.63 21.21
C ARG A 354 -22.34 10.57 22.34
N GLU A 355 -21.86 10.36 23.56
CA GLU A 355 -22.15 11.27 24.68
C GLU A 355 -21.63 12.67 24.40
N HIS A 356 -20.41 12.79 23.88
CA HIS A 356 -19.83 14.07 23.49
C HIS A 356 -20.69 14.81 22.43
N LEU A 357 -21.20 14.10 21.41
CA LEU A 357 -22.10 14.70 20.42
C LEU A 357 -23.44 15.15 21.04
N ILE A 358 -23.95 14.42 22.04
CA ILE A 358 -25.16 14.82 22.77
C ILE A 358 -24.91 16.10 23.59
N GLU A 359 -23.81 16.15 24.33
CA GLU A 359 -23.39 17.33 25.10
C GLU A 359 -23.24 18.58 24.21
N GLN A 360 -22.78 18.40 22.97
CA GLN A 360 -22.63 19.48 21.98
C GLN A 360 -23.94 19.86 21.26
N GLY A 361 -25.08 19.24 21.60
CA GLY A 361 -26.37 19.45 20.93
C GLY A 361 -26.40 18.92 19.48
N LEU A 362 -25.45 18.07 19.11
CA LEU A 362 -25.31 17.48 17.78
C LEU A 362 -26.00 16.12 17.65
N ALA A 363 -26.49 15.58 18.77
CA ALA A 363 -27.30 14.40 18.84
C ALA A 363 -28.27 14.50 20.03
N GLU A 364 -29.39 13.79 19.97
CA GLU A 364 -30.39 13.72 21.02
C GLU A 364 -30.69 12.27 21.36
N ARG A 365 -30.88 11.98 22.66
CA ARG A 365 -31.25 10.64 23.12
C ARG A 365 -32.78 10.50 23.12
N GLU A 366 -33.29 9.63 22.27
CA GLU A 366 -34.70 9.25 22.20
C GLU A 366 -34.84 7.82 22.74
N GLY A 367 -34.97 7.68 24.06
CA GLY A 367 -35.02 6.38 24.74
C GLY A 367 -33.74 5.57 24.55
N GLN A 368 -33.83 4.42 23.87
CA GLN A 368 -32.68 3.56 23.56
C GLN A 368 -31.94 3.96 22.26
N HIS A 369 -32.53 4.83 21.44
CA HIS A 369 -31.94 5.28 20.19
C HIS A 369 -31.32 6.67 20.36
N VAL A 370 -30.32 6.95 19.53
CA VAL A 370 -29.75 8.30 19.44
C VAL A 370 -30.03 8.84 18.05
N ARG A 371 -30.67 10.01 18.02
CA ARG A 371 -30.97 10.74 16.82
C ARG A 371 -29.89 11.78 16.59
N TYR A 372 -29.18 11.65 15.47
CA TYR A 372 -28.13 12.59 15.09
C TYR A 372 -28.71 13.76 14.29
N GLN A 373 -28.09 14.94 14.42
CA GLN A 373 -28.42 16.10 13.60
C GLN A 373 -28.34 15.78 12.11
N ARG A 374 -29.23 16.38 11.31
CA ARG A 374 -29.17 16.26 9.85
C ARG A 374 -27.87 16.89 9.35
N ASN A 375 -27.20 16.22 8.40
CA ASN A 375 -25.92 16.66 7.85
C ASN A 375 -24.78 16.77 8.89
N LEU A 376 -24.81 15.99 9.99
CA LEU A 376 -23.82 16.00 11.06
C LEU A 376 -22.37 16.07 10.56
N LEU A 377 -21.97 15.20 9.63
CA LEU A 377 -20.61 15.17 9.10
C LEU A 377 -20.20 16.48 8.41
N ARG A 378 -21.14 17.13 7.71
CA ARG A 378 -20.90 18.43 7.07
C ARG A 378 -20.74 19.53 8.11
N LEU A 379 -21.55 19.51 9.17
CA LEU A 379 -21.48 20.49 10.25
C LEU A 379 -20.16 20.39 11.03
N LEU A 380 -19.74 19.18 11.41
CA LEU A 380 -18.46 18.94 12.08
C LEU A 380 -17.28 19.40 11.21
N ARG A 381 -17.26 19.00 9.93
CA ARG A 381 -16.22 19.44 8.99
C ARG A 381 -16.16 20.97 8.88
N ARG A 382 -17.31 21.64 8.80
CA ARG A 382 -17.38 23.10 8.73
C ARG A 382 -16.79 23.76 9.97
N ARG A 383 -17.15 23.29 11.17
CA ARG A 383 -16.60 23.79 12.45
C ARG A 383 -15.09 23.64 12.50
N GLU A 384 -14.58 22.47 12.13
CA GLU A 384 -13.14 22.21 12.10
C GLU A 384 -12.41 23.10 11.08
N LEU A 385 -12.95 23.28 9.88
CA LEU A 385 -12.33 24.13 8.86
C LEU A 385 -12.31 25.60 9.27
N ALA A 386 -13.36 26.10 9.92
CA ALA A 386 -13.37 27.45 10.48
C ALA A 386 -12.26 27.63 11.53
N ALA A 387 -12.16 26.71 12.50
CA ALA A 387 -11.14 26.76 13.55
C ALA A 387 -9.71 26.65 12.98
N ALA A 388 -9.49 25.72 12.04
CA ALA A 388 -8.20 25.55 11.36
C ALA A 388 -7.84 26.77 10.50
N GLY A 389 -8.83 27.35 9.82
CA GLY A 389 -8.70 28.57 9.03
C GLY A 389 -8.30 29.76 9.89
N GLU A 390 -8.97 29.99 11.02
CA GLU A 390 -8.61 31.07 11.96
C GLU A 390 -7.18 30.93 12.49
N LYS A 391 -6.76 29.71 12.83
CA LYS A 391 -5.39 29.44 13.27
C LYS A 391 -4.37 29.77 12.18
N LEU A 392 -4.61 29.28 10.96
CA LEU A 392 -3.73 29.54 9.81
C LEU A 392 -3.70 31.02 9.41
N ALA A 393 -4.82 31.73 9.52
CA ALA A 393 -4.88 33.17 9.26
C ALA A 393 -3.97 33.95 10.23
N LYS A 394 -3.94 33.56 11.51
CA LYS A 394 -3.01 34.14 12.51
C LYS A 394 -1.54 33.83 12.19
N GLU A 395 -1.24 32.64 11.68
CA GLU A 395 0.13 32.23 11.33
C GLU A 395 0.65 32.89 10.05
N THR A 396 -0.21 33.05 9.04
CA THR A 396 0.18 33.49 7.69
C THR A 396 -0.07 34.98 7.44
N GLY A 397 -0.96 35.61 8.21
CA GLY A 397 -1.45 36.97 7.97
C GLY A 397 -2.45 37.08 6.81
N LEU A 398 -2.88 35.96 6.21
CA LEU A 398 -3.86 35.93 5.13
C LEU A 398 -5.29 35.69 5.67
N ALA A 399 -6.30 36.27 5.02
CA ALA A 399 -7.70 36.02 5.38
C ALA A 399 -8.12 34.59 4.99
N PHE A 400 -8.87 33.91 5.86
CA PHE A 400 -9.46 32.61 5.52
C PHE A 400 -10.83 32.79 4.86
N THR A 401 -11.04 32.14 3.72
CA THR A 401 -12.33 32.14 3.01
C THR A 401 -12.90 30.72 2.95
N GLU A 402 -14.14 30.57 3.44
CA GLU A 402 -14.87 29.29 3.39
C GLU A 402 -15.35 29.00 1.96
N THR A 403 -15.16 27.76 1.49
CA THR A 403 -15.59 27.32 0.17
C THR A 403 -16.87 26.50 0.24
N GLN A 404 -17.83 26.79 -0.64
CA GLN A 404 -19.08 26.06 -0.81
C GLN A 404 -19.03 25.11 -2.00
N ASP A 405 -20.06 24.26 -2.09
CA ASP A 405 -20.21 23.35 -3.22
C ASP A 405 -20.49 24.14 -4.51
N GLY A 406 -19.81 23.80 -5.60
CA GLY A 406 -19.86 24.55 -6.86
C GLY A 406 -18.90 25.73 -6.98
N ASP A 407 -18.23 26.13 -5.89
CA ASP A 407 -17.28 27.23 -5.94
C ASP A 407 -16.08 26.90 -6.84
N ARG A 408 -15.66 27.88 -7.64
CA ARG A 408 -14.43 27.81 -8.42
C ARG A 408 -13.25 28.21 -7.55
N ILE A 409 -12.27 27.31 -7.50
CA ILE A 409 -11.04 27.47 -6.74
C ILE A 409 -9.92 27.83 -7.72
N ASP A 410 -9.16 28.85 -7.37
CA ASP A 410 -7.98 29.29 -8.11
C ASP A 410 -6.93 29.80 -7.11
N GLY A 411 -5.67 29.45 -7.29
CA GLY A 411 -4.61 29.93 -6.40
C GLY A 411 -3.38 29.04 -6.39
N ALA A 412 -2.36 29.44 -5.64
CA ALA A 412 -1.13 28.67 -5.51
C ALA A 412 -1.29 27.60 -4.41
N TYR A 413 -1.05 26.34 -4.75
CA TYR A 413 -1.01 25.28 -3.74
C TYR A 413 0.29 25.40 -2.91
N LYS A 414 0.17 25.58 -1.60
CA LYS A 414 1.35 25.74 -0.72
C LYS A 414 1.76 24.48 0.01
N ARG A 415 0.83 23.88 0.73
CA ARG A 415 1.06 22.70 1.58
C ARG A 415 -0.24 21.96 1.84
N SER A 416 -0.13 20.69 2.23
CA SER A 416 -1.24 19.96 2.82
C SER A 416 -1.25 20.08 4.35
N ILE A 417 -2.43 20.05 4.94
CA ILE A 417 -2.64 19.93 6.39
C ILE A 417 -3.50 18.69 6.68
N ARG A 418 -3.31 18.09 7.86
CA ARG A 418 -4.11 16.97 8.34
C ARG A 418 -5.09 17.44 9.40
N LEU A 419 -6.35 17.09 9.21
CA LEU A 419 -7.47 17.40 10.09
C LEU A 419 -8.23 16.09 10.37
N ALA A 420 -9.11 16.10 11.37
CA ALA A 420 -9.98 14.97 11.70
C ALA A 420 -10.84 14.56 10.48
N SER A 421 -11.35 15.56 9.75
CA SER A 421 -12.16 15.36 8.54
C SER A 421 -11.38 14.86 7.32
N GLY A 422 -10.05 14.76 7.41
CA GLY A 422 -9.17 14.29 6.34
C GLY A 422 -8.01 15.23 6.04
N LYS A 423 -7.37 15.02 4.89
CA LYS A 423 -6.25 15.85 4.40
C LYS A 423 -6.78 16.99 3.53
N PHE A 424 -6.31 18.20 3.77
CA PHE A 424 -6.73 19.41 3.06
C PHE A 424 -5.52 20.12 2.44
N ALA A 425 -5.72 20.73 1.28
CA ALA A 425 -4.75 21.57 0.61
C ALA A 425 -5.01 23.04 0.97
N VAL A 426 -3.94 23.75 1.31
CA VAL A 426 -3.94 25.20 1.48
C VAL A 426 -3.71 25.82 0.11
N ILE A 427 -4.72 26.51 -0.41
CA ILE A 427 -4.67 27.23 -1.69
C ILE A 427 -4.64 28.72 -1.38
N GLU A 428 -3.50 29.36 -1.63
CA GLU A 428 -3.31 30.79 -1.38
C GLU A 428 -3.58 31.63 -2.62
N LYS A 429 -4.24 32.76 -2.41
CA LYS A 429 -4.41 33.88 -3.34
C LYS A 429 -3.63 35.08 -2.82
N SER A 430 -3.74 36.23 -3.49
CA SER A 430 -2.94 37.43 -3.16
C SER A 430 -3.18 38.00 -1.75
N LYS A 431 -4.36 37.80 -1.14
CA LYS A 431 -4.72 38.36 0.18
C LYS A 431 -5.52 37.39 1.07
N GLU A 432 -5.82 36.20 0.57
CA GLU A 432 -6.67 35.22 1.23
C GLU A 432 -6.17 33.81 0.93
N PHE A 433 -6.65 32.83 1.67
CA PHE A 433 -6.45 31.43 1.38
C PHE A 433 -7.72 30.63 1.64
N THR A 434 -7.80 29.48 1.00
CA THR A 434 -8.90 28.53 1.14
C THR A 434 -8.36 27.15 1.50
N LEU A 435 -9.18 26.38 2.21
CA LEU A 435 -8.89 24.98 2.56
C LEU A 435 -9.79 24.07 1.75
N VAL A 436 -9.20 23.26 0.89
CA VAL A 436 -9.95 22.35 0.01
C VAL A 436 -9.51 20.90 0.18
N PRO A 437 -10.38 19.90 -0.01
CA PRO A 437 -9.98 18.50 0.07
C PRO A 437 -8.77 18.20 -0.81
N TRP A 438 -7.75 17.57 -0.22
CA TRP A 438 -6.47 17.31 -0.88
C TRP A 438 -6.56 16.15 -1.88
N ARG A 439 -5.72 16.20 -2.92
CA ARG A 439 -5.47 15.09 -3.85
C ARG A 439 -3.97 14.98 -4.09
N SER A 440 -3.44 13.75 -4.15
CA SER A 440 -2.00 13.47 -4.31
C SER A 440 -1.35 14.14 -5.53
N VAL A 441 -2.11 14.37 -6.60
CA VAL A 441 -1.67 15.11 -7.78
C VAL A 441 -1.20 16.54 -7.47
N LEU A 442 -1.68 17.15 -6.38
CA LEU A 442 -1.29 18.50 -5.96
C LEU A 442 0.14 18.58 -5.47
N GLU A 443 0.72 17.49 -4.93
CA GLU A 443 2.09 17.54 -4.38
C GLU A 443 3.11 17.93 -5.44
N ARG A 444 2.91 17.51 -6.68
CA ARG A 444 3.74 17.90 -7.85
C ARG A 444 3.53 19.35 -8.30
N GLN A 445 2.50 20.01 -7.79
CA GLN A 445 2.12 21.38 -8.09
C GLN A 445 2.40 22.34 -6.93
N ARG A 446 3.23 21.94 -5.96
CA ARG A 446 3.62 22.81 -4.85
C ARG A 446 4.26 24.11 -5.38
N GLY A 447 3.74 25.24 -4.91
CA GLY A 447 4.12 26.59 -5.33
C GLY A 447 3.51 27.04 -6.67
N LYS A 448 2.80 26.18 -7.41
CA LYS A 448 2.21 26.51 -8.71
C LYS A 448 0.73 26.85 -8.59
N MET A 449 0.25 27.65 -9.55
CA MET A 449 -1.17 27.97 -9.70
C MET A 449 -1.96 26.72 -10.09
N VAL A 450 -2.99 26.42 -9.32
CA VAL A 450 -3.96 25.35 -9.58
C VAL A 450 -5.36 25.94 -9.66
N GLY A 451 -6.22 25.30 -10.44
CA GLY A 451 -7.62 25.66 -10.58
C GLY A 451 -8.51 24.43 -10.45
N GLY A 452 -9.71 24.59 -9.92
CA GLY A 452 -10.67 23.50 -9.77
C GLY A 452 -12.05 23.96 -9.38
N VAL A 453 -12.97 23.01 -9.22
CA VAL A 453 -14.34 23.23 -8.76
C VAL A 453 -14.63 22.31 -7.58
N MET A 454 -15.17 22.89 -6.50
CA MET A 454 -15.64 22.15 -5.33
C MET A 454 -16.83 21.26 -5.71
N ARG A 455 -16.77 19.98 -5.30
CA ARG A 455 -17.85 18.99 -5.48
C ARG A 455 -18.06 18.22 -4.18
N GLY A 456 -18.97 18.71 -3.35
CA GLY A 456 -19.32 18.17 -2.04
C GLY A 456 -18.10 18.00 -1.14
N SER A 457 -17.67 16.75 -0.96
CA SER A 457 -16.51 16.41 -0.13
C SER A 457 -15.17 16.34 -0.88
N SER A 458 -15.17 16.61 -2.19
CA SER A 458 -14.04 16.45 -3.12
C SER A 458 -13.80 17.69 -3.99
N VAL A 459 -12.67 17.75 -4.67
CA VAL A 459 -12.38 18.79 -5.69
C VAL A 459 -11.97 18.16 -7.01
N SER A 460 -12.56 18.64 -8.10
CA SER A 460 -12.05 18.38 -9.44
C SER A 460 -11.05 19.47 -9.80
N PHE A 461 -9.77 19.11 -9.93
CA PHE A 461 -8.74 20.05 -10.38
C PHE A 461 -8.51 19.89 -11.88
N ASP A 462 -8.49 21.02 -12.58
CA ASP A 462 -8.16 21.10 -13.99
C ASP A 462 -6.75 21.68 -14.12
N PHE A 463 -5.78 20.81 -14.45
CA PHE A 463 -4.38 21.19 -14.61
C PHE A 463 -4.05 21.61 -16.05
N ALA A 464 -5.03 22.10 -16.81
CA ALA A 464 -4.83 22.51 -18.20
C ALA A 464 -3.65 23.49 -18.27
N LYS A 465 -2.59 23.10 -19.00
CA LYS A 465 -1.43 23.94 -19.30
C LYS A 465 -1.96 25.30 -19.76
N LYS A 466 -1.86 26.33 -18.93
CA LYS A 466 -2.01 27.71 -19.41
C LYS A 466 -0.95 27.91 -20.49
N ARG A 467 -1.39 27.91 -21.75
CA ARG A 467 -0.62 28.51 -22.84
C ARG A 467 -0.30 29.93 -22.39
N GLY A 468 0.98 30.27 -22.37
CA GLY A 468 1.43 31.62 -22.10
C GLY A 468 0.70 32.57 -23.04
N ILE A 469 0.16 33.66 -22.50
CA ILE A 469 -0.28 34.79 -23.29
C ILE A 469 1.00 35.35 -23.92
N GLY A 470 1.23 35.03 -25.19
CA GLY A 470 2.20 35.75 -26.01
C GLY A 470 1.65 37.15 -26.22
N ILE A 471 2.36 38.14 -25.71
CA ILE A 471 2.14 39.54 -26.06
C ILE A 471 2.54 39.66 -27.53
N GLY A 472 1.58 39.96 -28.39
CA GLY A 472 1.78 40.47 -29.74
C GLY A 472 1.40 41.94 -29.78
#